data_AF-A0A6P4DT61-F1
#
_entry.id   AF-A0A6P4DT61-F1
#
_cell.length_a   1.000
_cell.length_b   1.000
_cell.length_c   1.000
_cell.angle_alpha   90.00
_cell.angle_beta   90.00
_cell.angle_gamma   90.00
#
_symmetry.space_group_name_H-M   'P 1'
#
loop_
_entity.id
_entity.type
_entity.pdbx_description
1 polymer ?
#
loop_
_entity_poly.entity_id
_entity_poly.type
_entity_poly.pdbx_seq_one_letter_code
_entity_poly.pdbx_strand_id
1 'polypeptide(L)'
;MRKRKNYSGNVKSDKSHYNPALIKKQKEFYKNAKNIKKFKKMLKQQTEQTDPSSAQKLMIENDGAVMKENKGESEKRRNGLEELYRKKHEEKERERMEREAALMAKKEEREEAQARRKALRDKMLKKTRKGQPLMKYRIQHLLDTIQVSTQIKPSKSP
;
A
#
# COMPACT_ATOMS: atom_id res chain seq x y z
N MET A 1 -19.16 47.79 13.31
CA MET A 1 -19.17 46.31 13.17
C MET A 1 -18.08 45.85 12.20
N ARG A 2 -17.02 45.18 12.68
CA ARG A 2 -15.91 44.70 11.82
C ARG A 2 -16.18 43.27 11.38
N LYS A 3 -16.40 43.04 10.07
CA LYS A 3 -16.57 41.69 9.50
C LYS A 3 -15.27 40.89 9.64
N ARG A 4 -15.32 39.72 10.30
CA ARG A 4 -14.18 38.80 10.41
C ARG A 4 -13.96 38.14 9.04
N LYS A 5 -12.77 38.31 8.46
CA LYS A 5 -12.31 37.53 7.29
C LYS A 5 -12.07 36.09 7.74
N ASN A 6 -12.92 35.17 7.29
CA ASN A 6 -12.67 33.74 7.44
C ASN A 6 -11.74 33.30 6.30
N TYR A 7 -10.47 33.06 6.62
CA TYR A 7 -9.56 32.38 5.71
C TYR A 7 -9.86 30.89 5.77
N SER A 8 -10.63 30.37 4.82
CA SER A 8 -10.70 28.93 4.57
C SER A 8 -9.45 28.50 3.79
N GLY A 9 -8.35 28.29 4.50
CA GLY A 9 -7.13 27.71 3.92
C GLY A 9 -7.36 26.25 3.59
N ASN A 10 -7.83 25.95 2.38
CA ASN A 10 -7.76 24.60 1.82
C ASN A 10 -6.34 24.35 1.32
N VAL A 11 -5.44 24.05 2.26
CA VAL A 11 -4.09 23.57 1.92
C VAL A 11 -4.25 22.14 1.48
N LYS A 12 -4.41 21.93 0.18
CA LYS A 12 -4.26 20.61 -0.44
C LYS A 12 -2.82 20.17 -0.14
N SER A 13 -2.66 19.21 0.77
CA SER A 13 -1.34 18.69 1.12
C SER A 13 -0.78 17.94 -0.09
N ASP A 14 0.24 18.52 -0.72
CA ASP A 14 1.10 17.79 -1.66
C ASP A 14 1.54 16.48 -1.02
N LYS A 15 1.50 15.42 -1.84
CA LYS A 15 1.83 14.01 -1.52
C LYS A 15 2.61 13.85 -0.22
N SER A 16 1.85 13.66 0.87
CA SER A 16 2.36 13.65 2.24
C SER A 16 3.36 12.52 2.40
N HIS A 17 4.63 12.90 2.60
CA HIS A 17 5.64 12.02 3.17
C HIS A 17 5.06 11.37 4.44
N TYR A 18 5.19 10.05 4.58
CA TYR A 18 4.59 9.32 5.70
C TYR A 18 5.24 9.73 7.01
N ASN A 19 4.56 10.58 7.79
CA ASN A 19 4.99 10.98 9.11
C ASN A 19 4.09 10.29 10.17
N PRO A 20 4.58 9.22 10.83
CA PRO A 20 3.77 8.47 11.79
C PRO A 20 3.35 9.30 13.01
N ALA A 21 4.12 10.31 13.39
CA ALA A 21 3.81 11.16 14.54
C ALA A 21 2.60 12.06 14.27
N LEU A 22 2.51 12.66 13.08
CA LEU A 22 1.38 13.50 12.69
C LEU A 22 0.09 12.69 12.57
N ILE A 23 0.17 11.49 11.99
CA ILE A 23 -0.98 10.57 11.87
C ILE A 23 -1.48 10.14 13.25
N LYS A 24 -0.56 9.80 14.17
CA LYS A 24 -0.92 9.46 15.56
C LYS A 24 -1.63 10.63 16.25
N LYS A 25 -1.10 11.85 16.12
CA LYS A 25 -1.70 13.07 16.70
C LYS A 25 -3.11 13.33 16.18
N GLN A 26 -3.32 13.19 14.86
CA GLN A 26 -4.64 13.36 14.26
C GLN A 26 -5.64 12.30 14.74
N LYS A 27 -5.23 11.03 14.82
CA LYS A 27 -6.07 9.93 15.33
C LYS A 27 -6.48 10.16 16.79
N GLU A 28 -5.54 10.53 17.65
CA GLU A 28 -5.81 10.83 19.06
C GLU A 28 -6.75 12.05 19.21
N PHE A 29 -6.55 13.11 18.43
CA PHE A 29 -7.43 14.27 18.43
C PHE A 29 -8.89 13.87 18.10
N TYR A 30 -9.09 13.07 17.05
CA TYR A 30 -10.43 12.59 16.68
C TYR A 30 -11.04 11.67 17.74
N LYS A 31 -10.25 10.77 18.34
CA LYS A 31 -10.70 9.90 19.41
C LYS A 31 -11.15 10.71 20.63
N ASN A 32 -10.36 11.72 21.01
CA ASN A 32 -10.67 12.59 22.13
C ASN A 32 -11.90 13.46 21.86
N ALA A 33 -12.04 14.03 20.66
CA ALA A 33 -13.22 14.79 20.27
C ALA A 33 -14.50 13.93 20.35
N LYS A 34 -14.43 12.67 19.91
CA LYS A 34 -15.55 11.71 20.04
C LYS A 34 -15.89 11.43 21.50
N ASN A 35 -14.90 11.20 22.35
CA ASN A 35 -15.12 10.94 23.77
C ASN A 35 -15.73 12.14 24.48
N ILE A 36 -15.25 13.36 24.19
CA ILE A 36 -15.82 14.61 24.72
C ILE A 36 -17.29 14.76 24.27
N LYS A 37 -17.59 14.49 22.99
CA LYS A 37 -18.97 14.57 22.48
C LYS A 37 -19.89 13.56 23.18
N LYS A 38 -19.42 12.33 23.40
CA LYS A 38 -20.15 11.29 24.15
C LYS A 38 -20.42 11.73 25.59
N PHE A 39 -19.39 12.19 26.29
CA PHE A 39 -19.50 12.66 27.67
C PHE A 39 -20.47 13.85 27.80
N LYS A 40 -20.37 14.85 26.92
CA LYS A 40 -21.32 15.98 26.88
C LYS A 40 -22.76 15.53 26.63
N LYS A 41 -22.98 14.49 25.82
CA LYS A 41 -24.31 13.91 25.59
C LYS A 41 -24.85 13.23 26.85
N MET A 42 -24.01 12.47 27.56
CA MET A 42 -24.40 11.83 28.82
C MET A 42 -24.72 12.86 29.91
N LEU A 43 -23.92 13.92 30.04
CA LEU A 43 -24.20 14.99 30.99
C LEU A 43 -25.54 15.68 30.70
N LYS A 44 -25.85 15.97 29.44
CA LYS A 44 -27.16 16.52 29.04
C LYS A 44 -28.32 15.62 29.47
N GLN A 45 -28.19 14.32 29.22
CA GLN A 45 -29.19 13.34 29.61
C GLN A 45 -29.37 13.26 31.13
N GLN A 46 -28.30 13.39 31.92
CA GLN A 46 -28.40 13.42 33.39
C GLN A 46 -29.05 14.72 33.90
N THR A 47 -28.66 15.88 33.37
CA THR A 47 -29.27 17.17 33.75
C THR A 47 -30.74 17.28 33.36
N GLU A 48 -31.17 16.59 32.29
CA GLU A 48 -32.56 16.58 31.85
C GLU A 48 -33.43 15.58 32.65
N GLN A 49 -32.83 14.60 33.34
CA GLN A 49 -33.53 13.68 34.24
C GLN A 49 -33.81 14.26 35.63
N THR A 50 -33.09 15.30 36.04
CA THR A 50 -33.28 15.97 37.34
C THR A 50 -34.36 17.06 37.32
N ASP A 51 -34.86 17.48 36.14
CA ASP A 51 -35.93 18.47 36.00
C ASP A 51 -37.20 17.84 35.39
N PRO A 52 -38.26 17.59 36.18
CA PRO A 52 -39.49 16.94 35.69
C PRO A 52 -40.29 17.78 34.67
N SER A 53 -39.97 19.06 34.50
CA SER A 53 -40.59 19.94 33.49
C SER A 53 -39.99 19.78 32.08
N SER A 54 -38.79 19.21 31.95
CA SER A 54 -38.13 18.99 30.64
C SER A 54 -38.71 17.79 29.88
N ALA A 55 -39.27 16.82 30.59
CA ALA A 55 -39.84 15.60 30.01
C ALA A 55 -41.04 15.88 29.08
N GLN A 56 -41.82 16.93 29.34
CA GLN A 56 -42.95 17.32 28.48
C GLN A 56 -42.51 17.97 27.16
N LYS A 57 -41.32 18.62 27.13
CA LYS A 57 -40.81 19.23 25.89
C LYS A 57 -40.37 18.19 24.87
N LEU A 58 -39.96 17.00 25.32
CA LEU A 58 -39.61 15.88 24.45
C LEU A 58 -40.81 15.20 23.78
N MET A 59 -42.04 15.33 24.31
CA MET A 59 -43.22 14.78 23.63
C MET A 59 -43.70 15.70 22.50
N ILE A 60 -43.76 17.02 22.74
CA ILE A 60 -44.25 17.99 21.74
C ILE A 60 -43.27 18.17 20.56
N GLU A 61 -41.96 17.93 20.76
CA GLU A 61 -40.97 17.98 19.67
C GLU A 61 -40.78 16.62 18.95
N ASN A 62 -41.29 15.51 19.50
CA ASN A 62 -41.23 14.18 18.86
C ASN A 62 -42.43 13.86 17.95
N ASP A 63 -43.56 14.55 18.09
CA ASP A 63 -44.77 14.30 17.29
C ASP A 63 -44.69 14.86 15.85
N GLY A 64 -43.58 15.48 15.46
CA GLY A 64 -43.35 16.07 14.13
C GLY A 64 -42.47 15.26 13.17
N ALA A 65 -41.95 14.10 13.58
CA ALA A 65 -41.05 13.31 12.74
C ALA A 65 -41.58 11.88 12.58
N VAL A 66 -42.66 11.73 11.82
CA VAL A 66 -42.98 10.48 11.12
C VAL A 66 -41.83 10.21 10.14
N MET A 67 -40.76 9.63 10.67
CA MET A 67 -39.70 9.00 9.89
C MET A 67 -40.33 7.79 9.20
N LYS A 68 -40.85 8.03 8.01
CA LYS A 68 -41.12 6.99 7.03
C LYS A 68 -39.79 6.28 6.78
N GLU A 69 -39.58 5.15 7.45
CA GLU A 69 -38.36 4.37 7.32
C GLU A 69 -38.19 3.97 5.85
N ASN A 70 -37.30 4.67 5.14
CA ASN A 70 -36.76 4.20 3.88
C ASN A 70 -35.82 3.00 4.15
N LYS A 71 -36.39 1.86 4.59
CA LYS A 71 -35.67 0.60 4.78
C LYS A 71 -34.88 0.20 3.53
N GLY A 72 -35.42 0.51 2.33
CA GLY A 72 -34.78 0.20 1.05
C GLY A 72 -33.53 1.03 0.68
N GLU A 73 -33.30 2.22 1.26
CA GLU A 73 -32.07 2.99 0.98
C GLU A 73 -30.89 2.55 1.85
N SER A 74 -31.16 2.10 3.08
CA SER A 74 -30.09 1.68 4.01
C SER A 74 -29.47 0.34 3.60
N GLU A 75 -30.26 -0.60 3.05
CA GLU A 75 -29.78 -1.88 2.51
C GLU A 75 -28.94 -1.67 1.25
N LYS A 76 -29.38 -0.81 0.30
CA LYS A 76 -28.58 -0.47 -0.88
C LYS A 76 -27.22 0.16 -0.52
N ARG A 77 -27.19 1.03 0.51
CA ARG A 77 -25.93 1.63 1.01
C ARG A 77 -25.04 0.61 1.76
N ARG A 78 -25.63 -0.38 2.44
CA ARG A 78 -24.89 -1.48 3.09
C ARG A 78 -24.27 -2.43 2.07
N ASN A 79 -25.03 -2.81 1.05
CA ASN A 79 -24.56 -3.71 -0.02
C ASN A 79 -23.43 -3.07 -0.83
N GLY A 80 -23.50 -1.77 -1.13
CA GLY A 80 -22.42 -1.06 -1.82
C GLY A 80 -21.12 -0.97 -1.01
N LEU A 81 -21.19 -0.96 0.33
CA LEU A 81 -20.00 -0.94 1.19
C LEU A 81 -19.29 -2.29 1.16
N GLU A 82 -20.03 -3.39 1.25
CA GLU A 82 -19.48 -4.76 1.16
C GLU A 82 -18.84 -5.02 -0.20
N GLU A 83 -19.47 -4.59 -1.28
CA GLU A 83 -18.89 -4.66 -2.63
C GLU A 83 -17.59 -3.87 -2.77
N LEU A 84 -17.50 -2.68 -2.17
CA LEU A 84 -16.27 -1.89 -2.17
C LEU A 84 -15.13 -2.59 -1.41
N TYR A 85 -15.44 -3.24 -0.28
CA TYR A 85 -14.45 -4.02 0.47
C TYR A 85 -13.98 -5.24 -0.31
N ARG A 86 -14.91 -5.99 -0.92
CA ARG A 86 -14.56 -7.13 -1.78
C ARG A 86 -13.66 -6.70 -2.94
N LYS A 87 -14.06 -5.68 -3.69
CA LYS A 87 -13.27 -5.16 -4.83
C LYS A 87 -11.85 -4.75 -4.40
N LYS A 88 -11.72 -4.04 -3.27
CA LYS A 88 -10.42 -3.62 -2.74
C LYS A 88 -9.54 -4.80 -2.30
N HIS A 89 -10.15 -5.83 -1.70
CA HIS A 89 -9.43 -7.05 -1.36
C HIS A 89 -8.96 -7.80 -2.61
N GLU A 90 -9.84 -7.98 -3.59
CA GLU A 90 -9.54 -8.64 -4.87
C GLU A 90 -8.43 -7.90 -5.65
N GLU A 91 -8.43 -6.57 -5.64
CA GLU A 91 -7.37 -5.75 -6.26
C GLU A 91 -6.03 -5.92 -5.53
N LYS A 92 -6.04 -5.91 -4.20
CA LYS A 92 -4.84 -6.08 -3.38
C LYS A 92 -4.23 -7.48 -3.52
N GLU A 93 -5.04 -8.52 -3.61
CA GLU A 93 -4.54 -9.89 -3.83
C GLU A 93 -4.01 -10.06 -5.26
N ARG A 94 -4.65 -9.44 -6.26
CA ARG A 94 -4.09 -9.39 -7.63
C ARG A 94 -2.73 -8.69 -7.67
N GLU A 95 -2.59 -7.53 -7.03
CA GLU A 95 -1.32 -6.82 -6.96
C GLU A 95 -0.22 -7.64 -6.26
N ARG A 96 -0.58 -8.43 -5.23
CA ARG A 96 0.37 -9.36 -4.60
C ARG A 96 0.82 -10.45 -5.56
N MET A 97 -0.11 -11.10 -6.25
CA MET A 97 0.22 -12.14 -7.22
C MET A 97 1.11 -11.61 -8.36
N GLU A 98 0.81 -10.43 -8.89
CA GLU A 98 1.63 -9.80 -9.94
C GLU A 98 3.05 -9.47 -9.45
N ARG A 99 3.18 -8.96 -8.23
CA ARG A 99 4.49 -8.69 -7.61
C ARG A 99 5.27 -9.98 -7.35
N GLU A 100 4.62 -11.01 -6.84
CA GLU A 100 5.23 -12.31 -6.59
C GLU A 100 5.69 -12.97 -7.90
N ALA A 101 4.87 -12.91 -8.96
CA ALA A 101 5.25 -13.38 -10.30
C ALA A 101 6.47 -12.64 -10.85
N ALA A 102 6.50 -11.30 -10.74
CA ALA A 102 7.63 -10.50 -11.18
C ALA A 102 8.91 -10.80 -10.38
N LEU A 103 8.78 -11.08 -9.08
CA LEU A 103 9.91 -11.47 -8.24
C LEU A 103 10.43 -12.86 -8.60
N MET A 104 9.54 -13.81 -8.86
CA MET A 104 9.91 -15.17 -9.28
C MET A 104 10.61 -15.16 -10.64
N ALA A 105 10.10 -14.43 -11.62
CA ALA A 105 10.75 -14.28 -12.93
C ALA A 105 12.17 -13.69 -12.81
N LYS A 106 12.35 -12.65 -11.98
CA LYS A 106 13.68 -12.08 -11.72
C LYS A 106 14.61 -13.05 -10.98
N LYS A 107 14.06 -13.90 -10.11
CA LYS A 107 14.82 -14.91 -9.39
C LYS A 107 15.31 -16.00 -10.33
N GLU A 108 14.43 -16.48 -11.21
CA GLU A 108 14.74 -17.48 -12.23
C GLU A 108 15.82 -16.99 -13.20
N GLU A 109 15.71 -15.75 -13.71
CA GLU A 109 16.74 -15.15 -14.57
C GLU A 109 18.12 -15.09 -13.86
N ARG A 110 18.14 -14.73 -12.58
CA ARG A 110 19.36 -14.70 -11.78
C ARG A 110 19.94 -16.10 -11.57
N GLU A 111 19.08 -17.08 -11.25
CA GLU A 111 19.50 -18.47 -11.06
C GLU A 111 20.06 -19.06 -12.35
N GLU A 112 19.45 -18.76 -13.51
CA GLU A 112 19.95 -19.21 -14.81
C GLU A 112 21.31 -18.57 -15.13
N ALA A 113 21.45 -17.26 -14.93
CA ALA A 113 22.74 -16.57 -15.13
C ALA A 113 23.83 -17.13 -14.20
N GLN A 114 23.49 -17.44 -12.94
CA GLN A 114 24.40 -18.08 -12.00
C GLN A 114 24.75 -19.51 -12.40
N ALA A 115 23.78 -20.29 -12.88
CA ALA A 115 24.00 -21.66 -13.36
C ALA A 115 24.95 -21.66 -14.57
N ARG A 116 24.75 -20.74 -15.53
CA ARG A 116 25.65 -20.54 -16.67
C ARG A 116 27.08 -20.20 -16.20
N ARG A 117 27.22 -19.25 -15.25
CA ARG A 117 28.51 -18.87 -14.67
C ARG A 117 29.20 -20.03 -13.93
N LYS A 118 28.44 -20.80 -13.15
CA LYS A 118 28.94 -21.95 -12.40
C LYS A 118 29.43 -23.05 -13.34
N ALA A 119 28.65 -23.40 -14.37
CA ALA A 119 29.05 -24.39 -15.37
C ALA A 119 30.34 -24.00 -16.11
N LEU A 120 30.48 -22.71 -16.45
CA LEU A 120 31.69 -22.17 -17.06
C LEU A 120 32.87 -22.27 -16.09
N ARG A 121 32.68 -21.87 -14.82
CA ARG A 121 33.70 -21.99 -13.77
C ARG A 121 34.15 -23.43 -13.55
N ASP A 122 33.22 -24.37 -13.48
CA ASP A 122 33.50 -25.79 -13.25
C ASP A 122 34.32 -26.37 -14.41
N LYS A 123 34.01 -26.00 -15.65
CA LYS A 123 34.84 -26.35 -16.83
C LYS A 123 36.26 -25.76 -16.72
N MET A 124 36.40 -24.50 -16.31
CA MET A 124 37.70 -23.83 -16.17
C MET A 124 38.55 -24.37 -15.02
N LEU A 125 37.93 -24.93 -13.98
CA LEU A 125 38.61 -25.46 -12.79
C LEU A 125 38.95 -26.96 -12.93
N LYS A 126 38.64 -27.60 -14.06
CA LYS A 126 39.03 -28.98 -14.33
C LYS A 126 40.55 -29.14 -14.22
N LYS A 127 40.98 -30.23 -13.59
CA LYS A 127 42.39 -30.57 -13.36
C LYS A 127 42.71 -31.97 -13.88
N THR A 128 43.97 -32.23 -14.20
CA THR A 128 44.50 -33.56 -14.52
C THR A 128 44.57 -34.44 -13.27
N ARG A 129 44.88 -35.73 -13.42
CA ARG A 129 45.09 -36.66 -12.29
C ARG A 129 46.17 -36.18 -11.29
N LYS A 130 47.14 -35.39 -11.75
CA LYS A 130 48.21 -34.80 -10.92
C LYS A 130 47.85 -33.40 -10.38
N GLY A 131 46.62 -32.93 -10.59
CA GLY A 131 46.14 -31.64 -10.07
C GLY A 131 46.47 -30.41 -10.94
N GLN A 132 47.14 -30.60 -12.09
CA GLN A 132 47.45 -29.49 -13.00
C GLN A 132 46.18 -29.01 -13.72
N PRO A 133 45.96 -27.70 -13.91
CA PRO A 133 44.80 -27.19 -14.61
C PRO A 133 44.70 -27.73 -16.05
N LEU A 134 43.49 -28.12 -16.48
CA LEU A 134 43.26 -28.62 -17.83
C LEU A 134 43.11 -27.45 -18.80
N MET A 135 44.18 -27.12 -19.52
CA MET A 135 44.27 -25.92 -20.36
C MET A 135 43.28 -25.87 -21.52
N LYS A 136 42.75 -27.02 -21.98
CA LYS A 136 41.75 -27.11 -23.08
C LYS A 136 40.59 -26.14 -22.87
N TYR A 137 39.98 -26.14 -21.68
CA TYR A 137 38.80 -25.30 -21.41
C TYR A 137 39.15 -23.83 -21.18
N ARG A 138 40.35 -23.54 -20.68
CA ARG A 138 40.80 -22.17 -20.40
C ARG A 138 41.21 -21.45 -21.68
N ILE A 139 41.93 -22.14 -22.57
CA ILE A 139 42.30 -21.62 -23.90
C ILE A 139 41.04 -21.38 -24.72
N GLN A 140 40.08 -22.33 -24.75
CA GLN A 140 38.81 -22.12 -25.46
C GLN A 140 38.09 -20.85 -25.01
N HIS A 141 37.96 -20.63 -23.69
CA HIS A 141 37.31 -19.43 -23.17
C HIS A 141 38.04 -18.13 -23.55
N LEU A 142 39.38 -18.14 -23.55
CA LEU A 142 40.17 -16.99 -24.00
C LEU A 142 39.94 -16.71 -25.49
N LEU A 143 39.87 -17.74 -26.32
CA LEU A 143 39.58 -17.59 -27.74
C LEU A 143 38.16 -17.06 -27.97
N ASP A 144 37.16 -17.60 -27.28
CA ASP A 144 35.77 -17.15 -27.39
C ASP A 144 35.62 -15.67 -26.96
N THR A 145 36.28 -15.27 -25.86
CA THR A 145 36.24 -13.88 -25.39
C THR A 145 36.94 -12.91 -26.34
N ILE A 146 38.05 -13.32 -26.97
CA ILE A 146 38.70 -12.55 -28.04
C ILE A 146 37.75 -12.39 -29.22
N GLN A 147 37.14 -13.48 -29.72
CA GLN A 147 36.22 -13.43 -30.86
C GLN A 147 34.99 -12.55 -30.59
N VAL A 148 34.41 -12.63 -29.40
CA VAL A 148 33.29 -11.75 -29.01
C VAL A 148 33.76 -10.30 -28.97
N SER A 149 34.95 -10.02 -28.42
CA SER A 149 35.49 -8.65 -28.37
C SER A 149 35.80 -8.06 -29.75
N THR A 150 36.20 -8.89 -30.73
CA THR A 150 36.48 -8.44 -32.10
C THR A 150 35.21 -8.24 -32.91
N GLN A 151 34.17 -9.04 -32.68
CA GLN A 151 32.84 -8.86 -33.29
C GLN A 151 32.14 -7.58 -32.79
N ILE A 152 32.38 -7.16 -31.54
CA ILE A 152 31.77 -5.96 -30.94
C ILE A 152 32.43 -4.66 -31.45
N LYS A 153 33.66 -4.72 -31.99
CA LYS A 153 34.24 -3.57 -32.69
C LYS A 153 33.71 -3.57 -34.12
N PRO A 154 32.82 -2.65 -34.53
CA PRO A 154 32.53 -2.52 -35.95
C PRO A 154 33.86 -2.21 -36.63
N SER A 155 34.14 -2.93 -37.71
CA SER A 155 35.16 -2.60 -38.70
C SER A 155 34.91 -1.20 -39.24
N LYS A 156 35.27 -0.17 -38.47
CA LYS A 156 35.59 1.15 -38.98
C LYS A 156 37.03 1.08 -39.45
N SER A 157 37.21 0.53 -40.64
CA SER A 157 38.34 0.89 -41.49
C SER A 157 38.05 2.26 -42.13
N PRO A 158 39.07 3.12 -42.28
CA PRO A 158 38.94 4.48 -42.85
C PRO A 158 38.49 4.48 -44.31
#